data_AF-A0A538R5Q4-F1
#
_entry.id   AF-A0A538R5Q4-F1
#
_cell.length_a   1.000
_cell.length_b   1.000
_cell.length_c   1.000
_cell.angle_alpha   90.00
_cell.angle_beta   90.00
_cell.angle_gamma   90.00
#
_symmetry.space_group_name_H-M   'P 1'
#
loop_
_entity.id
_entity.type
_entity.pdbx_description
1 polymer ?
#
loop_
_entity_poly.entity_id
_entity_poly.type
_entity_poly.pdbx_seq_one_letter_code
_entity_poly.pdbx_strand_id
1 'polypeptide(L)'
;MGSAGVPVAKALVAAAGLDADRDVTIVAAGEGAQTAAMVRNKQVDALSQYDTQYAMVENAGVKLRLLETREIDRYPSNGFLALEETLRGRRQEAVALARGYAMGTVFAIANPEAAVRILYDVFPQTKPTGKDEATAVRDDTRVIQARITNWKLEKAGVKRWGENSEANYQAYADFLFKWNVIKEKVSGKDLVTNDLIDEINRFDASKVAAEAKAWKP
;
A
#
# COMPACT_ATOMS: atom_id res chain seq x y z
N MET A 1 -15.99 -4.43 -0.21
CA MET A 1 -14.84 -4.71 0.68
C MET A 1 -14.90 -3.73 1.84
N GLY A 2 -14.94 -4.23 3.09
CA GLY A 2 -14.86 -3.35 4.27
C GLY A 2 -13.52 -2.62 4.29
N SER A 3 -13.53 -1.32 4.56
CA SER A 3 -12.30 -0.52 4.60
C SER A 3 -11.42 -0.97 5.77
N ALA A 4 -10.16 -1.29 5.51
CA ALA A 4 -9.14 -1.47 6.54
C ALA A 4 -8.96 -0.20 7.41
N GLY A 5 -9.40 0.96 6.93
CA GLY A 5 -9.33 2.24 7.64
C GLY A 5 -10.19 2.29 8.90
N VAL A 6 -11.31 1.55 8.98
CA VAL A 6 -12.17 1.57 10.18
C VAL A 6 -11.50 0.86 11.37
N PRO A 7 -11.02 -0.40 11.24
CA PRO A 7 -10.25 -1.05 12.31
C PRO A 7 -9.02 -0.25 12.73
N VAL A 8 -8.28 0.32 11.78
CA VAL A 8 -7.09 1.15 12.07
C VAL A 8 -7.45 2.41 12.84
N ALA A 9 -8.52 3.12 12.42
CA ALA A 9 -8.99 4.31 13.14
C ALA A 9 -9.36 3.98 14.58
N LYS A 10 -10.17 2.92 14.79
CA LYS A 10 -10.59 2.52 16.13
C LYS A 10 -9.40 2.16 17.02
N ALA A 11 -8.45 1.41 16.48
CA ALA A 11 -7.28 1.01 17.25
C ALA A 11 -6.35 2.19 17.59
N LEU A 12 -6.16 3.16 16.68
CA LEU A 12 -5.37 4.36 16.97
C LEU A 12 -6.06 5.27 17.99
N VAL A 13 -7.39 5.42 17.90
CA VAL A 13 -8.19 6.16 18.89
C VAL A 13 -8.04 5.53 20.27
N ALA A 14 -8.15 4.21 20.35
CA ALA A 14 -8.02 3.50 21.61
C ALA A 14 -6.57 3.43 22.14
N ALA A 15 -5.56 3.40 21.26
CA ALA A 15 -4.16 3.58 21.65
C ALA A 15 -3.88 4.97 22.25
N ALA A 16 -4.61 6.00 21.81
CA ALA A 16 -4.58 7.33 22.39
C ALA A 16 -5.39 7.46 23.70
N GLY A 17 -5.95 6.37 24.22
CA GLY A 17 -6.70 6.34 25.48
C GLY A 17 -8.16 6.78 25.38
N LEU A 18 -8.72 6.83 24.17
CA LEU A 18 -10.12 7.19 23.91
C LEU A 18 -10.98 5.96 23.63
N ASP A 19 -12.29 6.06 23.83
CA ASP A 19 -13.26 5.04 23.45
C ASP A 19 -13.69 5.25 21.99
N ALA A 20 -13.30 4.32 21.11
CA ALA A 20 -13.58 4.43 19.68
C ALA A 20 -15.07 4.34 19.29
N ASP A 21 -15.95 3.90 20.19
CA ASP A 21 -17.39 3.84 19.98
C ASP A 21 -18.14 5.02 20.61
N ARG A 22 -17.48 5.82 21.45
CA ARG A 22 -18.10 6.95 22.17
C ARG A 22 -17.48 8.31 21.86
N ASP A 23 -16.18 8.36 21.67
CA ASP A 23 -15.41 9.61 21.56
C ASP A 23 -15.20 10.05 20.10
N VAL A 24 -15.50 9.18 19.13
CA VAL A 24 -15.38 9.48 17.70
C VAL A 24 -16.58 8.97 16.90
N THR A 25 -16.91 9.66 15.82
CA THR A 25 -17.88 9.19 14.81
C THR A 25 -17.13 8.87 13.52
N ILE A 26 -17.17 7.61 13.10
CA ILE A 26 -16.54 7.17 11.85
C ILE A 26 -17.55 7.26 10.72
N VAL A 27 -17.21 8.01 9.68
CA VAL A 27 -18.02 8.15 8.46
C VAL A 27 -17.24 7.63 7.25
N ALA A 28 -17.96 7.18 6.22
CA ALA A 28 -17.35 6.82 4.96
C ALA A 28 -16.84 8.08 4.25
N ALA A 29 -15.53 8.10 3.96
CA ALA A 29 -14.94 9.09 3.07
C ALA A 29 -14.91 8.54 1.64
N GLY A 30 -15.03 9.43 0.65
CA GLY A 30 -14.81 9.10 -0.75
C GLY A 30 -13.32 8.94 -1.08
N GLU A 31 -12.96 9.28 -2.32
CA GLU A 31 -11.58 9.27 -2.79
C GLU A 31 -11.12 10.66 -3.26
N GLY A 32 -9.84 10.95 -3.08
CA GLY A 32 -9.18 12.16 -3.59
C GLY A 32 -9.97 13.45 -3.35
N ALA A 33 -10.52 14.04 -4.41
CA ALA A 33 -11.24 15.32 -4.37
C ALA A 33 -12.49 15.30 -3.47
N GLN A 34 -13.20 14.18 -3.38
CA GLN A 34 -14.37 14.04 -2.50
C GLN A 34 -13.94 14.13 -1.03
N THR A 35 -12.91 13.39 -0.66
CA THR A 35 -12.32 13.45 0.69
C THR A 35 -11.78 14.84 1.00
N ALA A 36 -11.12 15.48 0.03
CA ALA A 36 -10.63 16.85 0.18
C ALA A 36 -11.78 17.85 0.44
N ALA A 37 -12.92 17.69 -0.24
CA ALA A 37 -14.10 18.50 0.01
C ALA A 37 -14.67 18.28 1.42
N MET A 38 -14.73 17.03 1.89
CA MET A 38 -15.20 16.72 3.26
C MET A 38 -14.32 17.39 4.32
N VAL A 39 -12.99 17.33 4.18
CA VAL A 39 -12.06 18.01 5.11
C VAL A 39 -12.23 19.53 5.04
N ARG A 40 -12.26 20.10 3.83
CA ARG A 40 -12.38 21.55 3.62
C ARG A 40 -13.68 22.11 4.22
N ASN A 41 -14.77 21.37 4.06
CA ASN A 41 -16.09 21.75 4.55
C ASN A 41 -16.31 21.33 6.02
N LYS A 42 -15.28 20.83 6.72
CA LYS A 42 -15.33 20.38 8.11
C LYS A 42 -16.41 19.33 8.37
N GLN A 43 -16.66 18.46 7.40
CA GLN A 43 -17.51 17.28 7.59
C GLN A 43 -16.76 16.15 8.31
N VAL A 44 -15.42 16.16 8.24
CA VAL A 44 -14.53 15.27 8.98
C VAL A 44 -13.33 16.06 9.49
N ASP A 45 -12.86 15.72 10.69
CA ASP A 45 -11.70 16.35 11.32
C ASP A 45 -10.39 15.60 11.05
N ALA A 46 -10.47 14.30 10.77
CA ALA A 46 -9.34 13.42 10.53
C ALA A 46 -9.66 12.38 9.46
N LEU A 47 -8.60 11.85 8.82
CA LEU A 47 -8.70 10.82 7.80
C LEU A 47 -7.99 9.55 8.25
N SER A 48 -8.67 8.41 8.11
CA SER A 48 -8.06 7.07 8.23
C SER A 48 -8.15 6.37 6.88
N GLN A 49 -7.19 6.69 6.01
CA GLN A 49 -7.01 6.11 4.68
C GLN A 49 -5.56 5.64 4.51
N TYR A 50 -5.03 5.67 3.29
CA TYR A 50 -3.67 5.26 2.96
C TYR A 50 -2.95 6.37 2.19
N ASP A 51 -1.62 6.37 2.28
CA ASP A 51 -0.66 7.22 1.57
C ASP A 51 -1.11 7.78 0.20
N THR A 52 -1.57 6.94 -0.73
CA THR A 52 -2.00 7.43 -2.05
C THR A 52 -3.26 8.28 -2.00
N GLN A 53 -4.21 7.98 -1.11
CA GLN A 53 -5.38 8.84 -0.88
C GLN A 53 -4.98 10.18 -0.27
N TYR A 54 -4.05 10.18 0.69
CA TYR A 54 -3.53 11.42 1.27
C TYR A 54 -2.86 12.29 0.21
N ALA A 55 -2.02 11.71 -0.66
CA ALA A 55 -1.41 12.43 -1.77
C ALA A 55 -2.44 13.01 -2.75
N MET A 56 -3.54 12.28 -3.02
CA MET A 56 -4.64 12.80 -3.85
C MET A 56 -5.41 13.95 -3.19
N VAL A 57 -5.61 13.90 -1.86
CA VAL A 57 -6.21 15.00 -1.10
C VAL A 57 -5.31 16.25 -1.13
N GLU A 58 -3.99 16.07 -1.02
CA GLU A 58 -3.02 17.16 -1.13
C GLU A 58 -2.94 17.74 -2.55
N ASN A 59 -3.01 16.88 -3.58
CA ASN A 59 -3.13 17.33 -4.98
C ASN A 59 -4.42 18.15 -5.19
N ALA A 60 -5.48 17.88 -4.44
CA ALA A 60 -6.73 18.67 -4.42
C ALA A 60 -6.66 19.93 -3.53
N GLY A 61 -5.47 20.31 -3.05
CA GLY A 61 -5.21 21.57 -2.37
C GLY A 61 -5.52 21.58 -0.86
N VAL A 62 -5.76 20.42 -0.24
CA VAL A 62 -5.95 20.31 1.21
C VAL A 62 -4.66 19.80 1.83
N LYS A 63 -4.01 20.64 2.64
CA LYS A 63 -2.79 20.22 3.37
C LYS A 63 -3.16 19.29 4.51
N LEU A 64 -2.48 18.15 4.58
CA LEU A 64 -2.66 17.18 5.66
C LEU A 64 -1.45 17.22 6.60
N ARG A 65 -1.70 16.85 7.86
CA ARG A 65 -0.66 16.60 8.84
C ARG A 65 -0.78 15.14 9.26
N LEU A 66 0.26 14.35 8.99
CA LEU A 66 0.28 12.96 9.45
C LEU A 66 0.36 12.93 10.98
N LEU A 67 -0.50 12.10 11.57
CA LEU A 67 -0.44 11.76 12.99
C LEU A 67 0.63 10.69 13.21
N GLU A 68 1.07 10.52 14.47
CA GLU A 68 2.04 9.49 14.80
C GLU A 68 1.44 8.09 14.60
N THR A 69 2.11 7.25 13.81
CA THR A 69 1.65 5.90 13.46
C THR A 69 2.65 4.81 13.83
N ARG A 70 3.63 5.10 14.69
CA ARG A 70 4.73 4.16 15.01
C ARG A 70 4.26 2.79 15.48
N GLU A 71 3.11 2.73 16.13
CA GLU A 71 2.50 1.48 16.61
C GLU A 71 2.07 0.56 15.47
N ILE A 72 1.66 1.14 14.34
CA ILE A 72 1.07 0.40 13.20
C ILE A 72 1.97 0.41 11.95
N ASP A 73 3.03 1.21 11.93
CA ASP A 73 3.87 1.44 10.74
C ASP A 73 4.59 0.18 10.23
N ARG A 74 4.77 -0.81 11.12
CA ARG A 74 5.40 -2.10 10.81
C ARG A 74 4.45 -3.15 10.26
N TYR A 75 3.14 -2.91 10.30
CA TYR A 75 2.16 -3.94 9.93
C TYR A 75 2.21 -4.25 8.43
N PRO A 76 1.99 -5.52 8.05
CA PRO A 76 1.98 -5.89 6.66
C PRO A 76 0.85 -5.16 5.92
N SER A 77 1.11 -4.86 4.65
CA SER A 77 0.15 -4.20 3.76
C SER A 77 -0.41 -5.21 2.76
N ASN A 78 -0.68 -4.77 1.54
CA ASN A 78 -1.12 -5.62 0.44
C ASN A 78 -0.08 -6.70 0.13
N GLY A 79 -0.56 -7.89 -0.21
CA GLY A 79 0.25 -9.01 -0.66
C GLY A 79 -0.53 -9.90 -1.62
N PHE A 80 0.14 -10.89 -2.19
CA PHE A 80 -0.52 -11.95 -2.95
C PHE A 80 -1.00 -13.04 -2.00
N LEU A 81 -2.23 -13.48 -2.20
CA LEU A 81 -2.81 -14.62 -1.50
C LEU A 81 -3.13 -15.71 -2.53
N ALA A 82 -2.82 -16.95 -2.18
CA ALA A 82 -3.12 -18.11 -3.01
C ALA A 82 -3.46 -19.31 -2.11
N LEU A 83 -4.25 -20.23 -2.64
CA LEU A 83 -4.46 -21.53 -2.00
C LEU A 83 -3.16 -22.34 -2.01
N GLU A 84 -2.94 -23.15 -1.00
CA GLU A 84 -1.77 -24.05 -0.95
C GLU A 84 -1.68 -24.95 -2.20
N GLU A 85 -2.81 -25.46 -2.68
CA GLU A 85 -2.84 -26.28 -3.90
C GLU A 85 -2.36 -25.51 -5.14
N THR A 86 -2.61 -24.20 -5.21
CA THR A 86 -2.11 -23.36 -6.31
C THR A 86 -0.61 -23.18 -6.19
N LEU A 87 -0.09 -22.99 -4.97
CA LEU A 87 1.36 -22.88 -4.76
C LEU A 87 2.09 -24.20 -5.04
N ARG A 88 1.46 -25.35 -4.76
CA ARG A 88 2.02 -26.69 -5.05
C ARG A 88 1.91 -27.05 -6.54
N GLY A 89 0.72 -26.89 -7.13
CA GLY A 89 0.42 -27.34 -8.49
C GLY A 89 0.81 -26.35 -9.59
N ARG A 90 0.87 -25.05 -9.28
CA ARG A 90 1.15 -23.96 -10.24
C ARG A 90 2.30 -23.07 -9.75
N ARG A 91 3.28 -23.67 -9.07
CA ARG A 91 4.44 -22.98 -8.51
C ARG A 91 5.13 -22.05 -9.50
N GLN A 92 5.38 -22.51 -10.72
CA GLN A 92 6.08 -21.73 -11.75
C GLN A 92 5.30 -20.47 -12.15
N GLU A 93 3.98 -20.55 -12.27
CA GLU A 93 3.11 -19.40 -12.57
C GLU A 93 3.12 -18.39 -11.42
N ALA A 94 3.03 -18.87 -10.17
CA ALA A 94 3.08 -18.03 -8.98
C ALA A 94 4.42 -17.28 -8.88
N VAL A 95 5.54 -17.97 -9.12
CA VAL A 95 6.88 -17.37 -9.17
C VAL A 95 6.97 -16.34 -10.30
N ALA A 96 6.47 -16.65 -11.50
CA ALA A 96 6.53 -15.74 -12.64
C ALA A 96 5.75 -14.45 -12.38
N LEU A 97 4.53 -14.56 -11.82
CA LEU A 97 3.70 -13.42 -11.45
C LEU A 97 4.40 -12.53 -10.42
N ALA A 98 4.85 -13.12 -9.31
CA ALA A 98 5.48 -12.37 -8.23
C ALA A 98 6.84 -11.77 -8.64
N ARG A 99 7.62 -12.46 -9.50
CA ARG A 99 8.85 -11.91 -10.09
C ARG A 99 8.55 -10.73 -11.00
N GLY A 100 7.54 -10.84 -11.88
CA GLY A 100 7.12 -9.73 -12.74
C GLY A 100 6.69 -8.51 -11.92
N TYR A 101 5.97 -8.73 -10.82
CA TYR A 101 5.59 -7.67 -9.89
C TYR A 101 6.80 -7.04 -9.20
N ALA A 102 7.77 -7.85 -8.75
CA ALA A 102 9.02 -7.36 -8.15
C ALA A 102 9.84 -6.52 -9.15
N MET A 103 9.98 -6.97 -10.39
CA MET A 103 10.63 -6.23 -11.47
C MET A 103 9.90 -4.90 -11.74
N GLY A 104 8.58 -4.91 -11.85
CA GLY A 104 7.77 -3.70 -12.03
C GLY A 104 7.91 -2.72 -10.86
N THR A 105 8.04 -3.22 -9.63
CA THR A 105 8.29 -2.42 -8.44
C THR A 105 9.66 -1.74 -8.52
N VAL A 106 10.72 -2.48 -8.86
CA VAL A 106 12.06 -1.93 -9.07
C VAL A 106 12.06 -0.86 -10.17
N PHE A 107 11.38 -1.13 -11.28
CA PHE A 107 11.24 -0.18 -12.39
C PHE A 107 10.55 1.11 -11.92
N ALA A 108 9.40 1.00 -11.26
CA ALA A 108 8.62 2.14 -10.81
C ALA A 108 9.35 2.97 -9.74
N ILE A 109 10.13 2.34 -8.86
CA ILE A 109 11.00 3.04 -7.91
C ILE A 109 12.08 3.85 -8.66
N ALA A 110 12.68 3.26 -9.70
CA ALA A 110 13.75 3.89 -10.46
C ALA A 110 13.26 5.00 -11.42
N ASN A 111 12.04 4.88 -11.95
CA ASN A 111 11.42 5.89 -12.81
C ASN A 111 9.90 5.96 -12.60
N PRO A 112 9.44 6.71 -11.58
CA PRO A 112 8.01 6.80 -11.25
C PRO A 112 7.16 7.45 -12.35
N GLU A 113 7.71 8.43 -13.06
CA GLU A 113 7.00 9.09 -14.17
C GLU A 113 6.77 8.13 -15.35
N ALA A 114 7.79 7.36 -15.73
CA ALA A 114 7.65 6.35 -16.77
C ALA A 114 6.59 5.30 -16.41
N ALA A 115 6.55 4.87 -15.14
CA ALA A 115 5.52 3.94 -14.68
C ALA A 115 4.09 4.49 -14.83
N VAL A 116 3.88 5.79 -14.55
CA VAL A 116 2.59 6.46 -14.77
C VAL A 116 2.24 6.54 -16.26
N ARG A 117 3.20 6.88 -17.12
CA ARG A 117 2.98 6.95 -18.58
C ARG A 117 2.62 5.59 -19.16
N ILE A 118 3.38 4.55 -18.80
CA ILE A 118 3.08 3.16 -19.20
C ILE A 118 1.69 2.73 -18.72
N LEU A 119 1.29 3.11 -17.49
CA LEU A 119 -0.05 2.85 -16.97
C LEU A 119 -1.13 3.48 -17.87
N TYR A 120 -0.94 4.72 -18.32
CA TYR A 120 -1.88 5.37 -19.23
C TYR A 120 -1.89 4.71 -20.62
N ASP A 121 -0.76 4.25 -21.12
CA ASP A 121 -0.69 3.59 -22.43
C ASP A 121 -1.40 2.23 -22.42
N VAL A 122 -1.19 1.44 -21.37
CA VAL A 122 -1.77 0.10 -21.21
C VAL A 122 -3.23 0.16 -20.77
N PHE A 123 -3.57 1.13 -19.91
CA PHE A 123 -4.90 1.34 -19.36
C PHE A 123 -5.35 2.80 -19.53
N PRO A 124 -5.68 3.25 -20.75
CA PRO A 124 -6.02 4.65 -21.04
C PRO A 124 -7.17 5.22 -20.19
N GLN A 125 -8.09 4.38 -19.74
CA GLN A 125 -9.19 4.74 -18.86
C GLN A 125 -8.75 5.23 -17.47
N THR A 126 -7.49 4.99 -17.08
CA THR A 126 -6.93 5.46 -15.81
C THR A 126 -6.43 6.90 -15.88
N LYS A 127 -6.24 7.45 -17.10
CA LYS A 127 -5.80 8.83 -17.29
C LYS A 127 -6.87 9.79 -16.77
N PRO A 128 -6.55 10.69 -15.83
CA PRO A 128 -7.50 11.67 -15.32
C PRO A 128 -8.08 12.55 -16.42
N THR A 129 -9.39 12.77 -16.38
CA THR A 129 -10.08 13.70 -17.28
C THR A 129 -10.09 15.12 -16.71
N GLY A 130 -10.22 16.13 -17.56
CA GLY A 130 -10.36 17.53 -17.13
C GLY A 130 -9.05 18.25 -16.75
N LYS A 131 -7.89 17.67 -17.06
CA LYS A 131 -6.56 18.29 -16.93
C LYS A 131 -5.69 17.94 -18.13
N ASP A 132 -4.69 18.77 -18.44
CA ASP A 132 -3.69 18.46 -19.46
C ASP A 132 -2.81 17.29 -19.00
N GLU A 133 -2.15 16.63 -19.97
CA GLU A 133 -1.35 15.44 -19.69
C GLU A 133 -0.17 15.71 -18.76
N ALA A 134 0.52 16.85 -18.89
CA ALA A 134 1.65 17.15 -18.04
C ALA A 134 1.23 17.30 -16.58
N THR A 135 0.08 17.96 -16.34
CA THR A 135 -0.54 18.04 -15.01
C THR A 135 -0.97 16.66 -14.51
N ALA A 136 -1.60 15.83 -15.34
CA ALA A 136 -2.02 14.47 -14.96
C ALA A 136 -0.84 13.60 -14.53
N VAL A 137 0.19 13.52 -15.36
CA VAL A 137 1.39 12.73 -15.10
C VAL A 137 2.10 13.22 -13.85
N ARG A 138 2.26 14.54 -13.67
CA ARG A 138 2.89 15.11 -12.47
C ARG A 138 2.13 14.74 -11.19
N ASP A 139 0.80 14.89 -11.20
CA ASP A 139 -0.03 14.62 -10.03
C ASP A 139 0.02 13.13 -9.65
N ASP A 140 -0.12 12.23 -10.61
CA ASP A 140 -0.07 10.78 -10.36
C ASP A 140 1.35 10.30 -10.02
N THR A 141 2.38 10.97 -10.52
CA THR A 141 3.77 10.76 -10.12
C THR A 141 3.96 11.04 -8.63
N ARG A 142 3.33 12.10 -8.08
CA ARG A 142 3.35 12.36 -6.63
C ARG A 142 2.64 11.27 -5.85
N VAL A 143 1.52 10.77 -6.37
CA VAL A 143 0.75 9.69 -5.73
C VAL A 143 1.57 8.40 -5.65
N ILE A 144 2.20 7.97 -6.74
CA ILE A 144 3.04 6.76 -6.72
C ILE A 144 4.32 6.95 -5.89
N GLN A 145 4.88 8.16 -5.82
CA GLN A 145 6.01 8.46 -4.93
C GLN A 145 5.65 8.31 -3.44
N ALA A 146 4.44 8.72 -3.05
CA ALA A 146 3.93 8.44 -1.70
C ALA A 146 3.90 6.93 -1.42
N ARG A 147 3.46 6.13 -2.40
CA ARG A 147 3.46 4.66 -2.33
C ARG A 147 4.84 4.04 -2.25
N ILE A 148 5.78 4.51 -3.05
CA ILE A 148 7.15 3.98 -3.13
C ILE A 148 7.85 3.98 -1.76
N THR A 149 7.55 4.96 -0.91
CA THR A 149 8.09 4.99 0.46
C THR A 149 7.75 3.73 1.26
N ASN A 150 6.58 3.14 1.01
CA ASN A 150 6.11 1.92 1.66
C ASN A 150 6.53 0.62 0.93
N TRP A 151 7.10 0.71 -0.26
CA TRP A 151 7.67 -0.45 -0.99
C TRP A 151 9.12 -0.76 -0.62
N LYS A 152 9.79 0.15 0.08
CA LYS A 152 11.17 -0.02 0.52
C LYS A 152 11.28 -1.18 1.51
N LEU A 153 12.15 -2.15 1.19
CA LEU A 153 12.32 -3.39 1.95
C LEU A 153 12.77 -3.13 3.39
N GLU A 154 13.57 -2.08 3.61
CA GLU A 154 14.09 -1.69 4.92
C GLU A 154 12.97 -1.38 5.91
N LYS A 155 11.86 -0.81 5.42
CA LYS A 155 10.69 -0.50 6.26
C LYS A 155 10.06 -1.76 6.86
N ALA A 156 10.05 -2.85 6.09
CA ALA A 156 9.57 -4.15 6.54
C ALA A 156 10.65 -4.97 7.28
N GLY A 157 11.90 -4.51 7.31
CA GLY A 157 13.03 -5.23 7.91
C GLY A 157 13.46 -6.47 7.12
N VAL A 158 13.15 -6.52 5.82
CA VAL A 158 13.46 -7.66 4.93
C VAL A 158 14.49 -7.24 3.87
N LYS A 159 15.05 -8.21 3.13
CA LYS A 159 16.12 -7.95 2.14
C LYS A 159 15.78 -8.39 0.72
N ARG A 160 14.72 -9.18 0.55
CA ARG A 160 14.33 -9.74 -0.74
C ARG A 160 12.93 -9.27 -1.11
N TRP A 161 12.68 -9.07 -2.41
CA TRP A 161 11.36 -8.68 -2.90
C TRP A 161 10.33 -9.77 -2.61
N GLY A 162 9.19 -9.37 -2.06
CA GLY A 162 8.10 -10.25 -1.67
C GLY A 162 8.31 -11.01 -0.36
N GLU A 163 9.47 -10.87 0.29
CA GLU A 163 9.78 -11.56 1.56
C GLU A 163 8.83 -11.11 2.67
N ASN A 164 8.21 -12.10 3.31
CA ASN A 164 7.33 -11.88 4.46
C ASN A 164 8.14 -11.82 5.75
N SER A 165 7.91 -10.79 6.56
CA SER A 165 8.40 -10.73 7.94
C SER A 165 7.41 -11.42 8.87
N GLU A 166 7.70 -12.66 9.27
CA GLU A 166 6.87 -13.41 10.23
C GLU A 166 6.62 -12.63 11.53
N ALA A 167 7.62 -11.87 11.99
CA ALA A 167 7.51 -11.04 13.18
C ALA A 167 6.48 -9.91 13.00
N ASN A 168 6.43 -9.26 11.83
CA ASN A 168 5.45 -8.22 11.54
C ASN A 168 4.05 -8.81 11.40
N TYR A 169 3.92 -9.99 10.77
CA TYR A 169 2.64 -10.70 10.69
C TYR A 169 2.13 -11.17 12.06
N GLN A 170 3.01 -11.66 12.93
CA GLN A 170 2.64 -12.01 14.30
C GLN A 170 2.18 -10.77 15.08
N ALA A 171 2.93 -9.66 15.03
CA ALA A 171 2.54 -8.42 15.70
C ALA A 171 1.18 -7.90 15.21
N TYR A 172 0.90 -8.06 13.92
CA TYR A 172 -0.40 -7.70 13.35
C TYR A 172 -1.53 -8.62 13.82
N ALA A 173 -1.32 -9.95 13.84
CA ALA A 173 -2.30 -10.90 14.37
C ALA A 173 -2.61 -10.62 15.86
N ASP A 174 -1.58 -10.35 16.67
CA ASP A 174 -1.73 -10.00 18.09
C ASP A 174 -2.51 -8.71 18.27
N PHE A 175 -2.26 -7.71 17.43
CA PHE A 175 -3.00 -6.46 17.41
C PHE A 175 -4.48 -6.66 17.06
N LEU A 176 -4.77 -7.43 16.01
CA LEU A 176 -6.14 -7.75 15.62
C LEU A 176 -6.89 -8.50 16.73
N PHE A 177 -6.21 -9.41 17.43
CA PHE A 177 -6.78 -10.14 18.56
C PHE A 177 -7.03 -9.21 19.76
N LYS A 178 -6.06 -8.37 20.12
CA LYS A 178 -6.18 -7.37 21.20
C LYS A 178 -7.40 -6.47 21.00
N TRP A 179 -7.64 -6.05 19.76
CA TRP A 179 -8.78 -5.20 19.40
C TRP A 179 -10.03 -5.97 18.98
N ASN A 180 -10.08 -7.27 19.25
CA ASN A 180 -11.25 -8.13 19.04
C ASN A 180 -11.77 -8.18 17.59
N VAL A 181 -10.90 -7.85 16.63
CA VAL A 181 -11.15 -7.97 15.18
C VAL A 181 -11.16 -9.45 14.78
N ILE A 182 -10.26 -10.24 15.37
CA ILE A 182 -10.28 -11.70 15.31
C ILE A 182 -10.59 -12.26 16.71
N LYS A 183 -11.30 -13.39 16.77
CA LYS A 183 -11.73 -14.01 18.04
C LYS A 183 -10.74 -15.04 18.57
N GLU A 184 -9.88 -15.54 17.71
CA GLU A 184 -8.91 -16.57 18.02
C GLU A 184 -7.51 -16.05 17.73
N LYS A 185 -6.54 -16.53 18.51
CA LYS A 185 -5.15 -16.23 18.24
C LYS A 185 -4.69 -17.02 17.03
N VAL A 186 -3.96 -16.35 16.14
CA VAL A 186 -3.39 -16.95 14.94
C VAL A 186 -1.88 -16.76 14.98
N SER A 187 -1.14 -17.79 14.60
CA SER A 187 0.31 -17.71 14.44
C SER A 187 0.62 -16.97 13.14
N GLY A 188 1.50 -15.96 13.21
CA GLY A 188 1.97 -15.25 12.02
C GLY A 188 2.64 -16.18 11.00
N LYS A 189 3.21 -17.31 11.46
CA LYS A 189 3.82 -18.32 10.59
C LYS A 189 2.81 -19.08 9.74
N ASP A 190 1.59 -19.22 10.22
CA ASP A 190 0.53 -19.93 9.50
C ASP A 190 -0.12 -19.02 8.44
N LEU A 191 0.16 -17.71 8.50
CA LEU A 191 -0.39 -16.71 7.58
C LEU A 191 0.45 -16.50 6.32
N VAL A 192 1.71 -16.92 6.32
CA VAL A 192 2.68 -16.58 5.26
C VAL A 192 3.57 -17.76 4.89
N THR A 193 4.12 -17.70 3.69
CA THR A 193 5.20 -18.58 3.25
C THR A 193 6.27 -17.76 2.55
N ASN A 194 7.53 -18.17 2.72
CA ASN A 194 8.68 -17.61 2.02
C ASN A 194 9.30 -18.62 1.02
N ASP A 195 8.61 -19.72 0.72
CA ASP A 195 9.15 -20.82 -0.09
C ASP A 195 9.46 -20.43 -1.54
N LEU A 196 8.84 -19.36 -2.05
CA LEU A 196 9.03 -18.87 -3.42
C LEU A 196 10.08 -17.76 -3.54
N ILE A 197 10.52 -17.17 -2.43
CA ILE A 197 11.25 -15.89 -2.42
C ILE A 197 12.58 -16.00 -3.16
N ASP A 198 13.30 -17.10 -3.00
CA ASP A 198 14.56 -17.32 -3.70
C ASP A 198 14.37 -17.36 -5.21
N GLU A 199 13.32 -18.00 -5.70
CA GLU A 199 13.03 -18.06 -7.14
C GLU A 199 12.51 -16.72 -7.66
N ILE A 200 11.64 -16.05 -6.91
CA ILE A 200 11.11 -14.72 -7.26
C ILE A 200 12.26 -13.75 -7.50
N ASN A 201 13.29 -13.78 -6.67
CA ASN A 201 14.42 -12.85 -6.72
C ASN A 201 15.51 -13.24 -7.73
N ARG A 202 15.31 -14.26 -8.58
CA ARG A 202 16.22 -14.60 -9.69
C ARG A 202 16.04 -13.64 -10.88
N PHE A 203 16.38 -12.38 -10.69
CA PHE A 203 16.46 -11.36 -11.74
C PHE A 203 17.52 -10.31 -11.38
N ASP A 204 18.02 -9.59 -12.39
CA ASP A 204 18.97 -8.51 -12.19
C ASP A 204 18.23 -7.19 -11.92
N ALA A 205 18.08 -6.83 -10.64
CA ALA A 205 17.40 -5.60 -10.24
C ALA A 205 18.15 -4.34 -10.72
N SER A 206 19.48 -4.39 -10.82
CA SER A 206 20.28 -3.26 -11.30
C SER A 206 20.06 -3.02 -12.79
N LYS A 207 19.96 -4.09 -13.59
CA LYS A 207 19.58 -4.00 -15.00
C LYS A 207 18.18 -3.41 -15.18
N VAL A 208 17.18 -3.89 -14.43
CA VAL A 208 15.81 -3.33 -14.49
C VAL A 208 15.79 -1.84 -14.12
N ALA A 209 16.52 -1.44 -13.08
CA ALA A 209 16.62 -0.03 -12.71
C ALA A 209 17.34 0.82 -13.77
N ALA A 210 18.33 0.27 -14.47
CA ALA A 210 19.02 0.95 -15.57
C ALA A 210 18.10 1.11 -16.79
N GLU A 211 17.34 0.07 -17.14
CA GLU A 211 16.33 0.12 -18.20
C GLU A 211 15.26 1.17 -17.89
N ALA A 212 14.79 1.23 -16.64
CA ALA A 212 13.84 2.26 -16.19
C ALA A 212 14.37 3.68 -16.36
N LYS A 213 15.64 3.92 -15.99
CA LYS A 213 16.28 5.24 -16.14
C LYS A 213 16.53 5.62 -17.60
N ALA A 214 16.74 4.63 -18.47
CA ALA A 214 16.96 4.83 -19.89
C ALA A 214 15.65 4.94 -20.71
N TRP A 215 14.50 4.64 -20.09
CA TRP A 215 13.20 4.69 -20.73
C TRP A 215 12.90 6.07 -21.32
N LYS A 216 12.28 6.07 -22.50
CA LYS A 216 11.80 7.26 -23.21
C LYS A 216 10.35 7.02 -23.66
N PRO A 217 9.48 8.04 -23.59
CA PRO A 217 8.13 7.98 -24.15
C PRO A 217 8.13 7.73 -25.66
#